data_AF-A0A1E7FPD2-F1
#
_entry.id   AF-A0A1E7FPD2-F1
#
_cell.length_a   1.000
_cell.length_b   1.000
_cell.length_c   1.000
_cell.angle_alpha   90.00
_cell.angle_beta   90.00
_cell.angle_gamma   90.00
#
_symmetry.space_group_name_H-M   'P 1'
#
loop_
_entity.id
_entity.type
_entity.pdbx_description
1 polymer ?
#
loop_
_entity_poly.entity_id
_entity_poly.type
_entity_poly.pdbx_seq_one_letter_code
_entity_poly.pdbx_strand_id
1 'polypeptide(L)'
;MVKLIFAAVLIHTSVTAFTHQFSSLAPTTSSRASLSLYAKKKKKKNSSKARTSSGGAGFGSNNSISIKDTATNRENGKVEKRAQIKIGTDEGGLELAFQEELERRNNKRQVVTEDDMGEVERNEEYKQLMATYTQDFEHQELQKDVSHPQRLVQVSSNPLIFTIDEFIEPELCNRVQSNGDGCFNLLYPERVADLVFNGQESEIDGLLFLEATSEEHKTMKRSPDYPDGLHVDTNNQCWERHVTCILYLNDVPEHCGGATVFPIARALPNDPALQAARRLLVQKASHTRSKIVQDTNTNTKDALLLEARIGTNFTRYPDTDTAIRIQPKAGRLLVFFSRYANGEQDPRTWHSGERIHDDDKNNNNSNDSSTTKKRIINLFKQVDYGDKEPPSQGVNTVEDFLAPQIQEQRNWLQALALTKSPIKYRYKKE
;
A
#
# COMPACT_ATOMS: atom_id res chain seq x y z
N MET A 1 58.80 -23.79 -16.29
CA MET A 1 57.71 -24.79 -16.44
C MET A 1 56.67 -24.53 -15.35
N VAL A 2 55.64 -23.72 -15.65
CA VAL A 2 54.25 -23.83 -15.18
C VAL A 2 53.48 -22.86 -16.09
N LYS A 3 52.60 -23.37 -16.96
CA LYS A 3 51.74 -22.56 -17.84
C LYS A 3 50.43 -22.28 -17.12
N LEU A 4 50.09 -21.01 -16.91
CA LEU A 4 48.76 -20.56 -16.50
C LEU A 4 47.86 -20.52 -17.75
N ILE A 5 46.72 -21.20 -17.70
CA ILE A 5 45.67 -21.14 -18.72
C ILE A 5 44.55 -20.24 -18.19
N PHE A 6 44.29 -19.14 -18.90
CA PHE A 6 43.09 -18.32 -18.74
C PHE A 6 41.95 -18.95 -19.55
N ALA A 7 40.82 -19.23 -18.91
CA ALA A 7 39.57 -19.57 -19.58
C ALA A 7 38.65 -18.34 -19.58
N ALA A 8 38.47 -17.75 -20.75
CA ALA A 8 37.44 -16.74 -21.02
C ALA A 8 36.13 -17.46 -21.37
N VAL A 9 35.08 -17.22 -20.60
CA VAL A 9 33.72 -17.70 -20.91
C VAL A 9 33.01 -16.61 -21.70
N LEU A 10 32.77 -16.88 -22.99
CA LEU A 10 31.90 -16.10 -23.86
C LEU A 10 30.44 -16.46 -23.53
N ILE A 11 29.64 -15.50 -23.07
CA ILE A 11 28.18 -15.66 -22.96
C ILE A 11 27.54 -14.92 -24.14
N HIS A 12 26.97 -15.69 -25.07
CA HIS A 12 26.08 -15.18 -26.11
C HIS A 12 24.68 -14.99 -25.52
N THR A 13 24.21 -13.75 -25.40
CA THR A 13 22.79 -13.44 -25.18
C THR A 13 22.16 -13.02 -26.49
N SER A 14 21.32 -13.88 -27.05
CA SER A 14 20.43 -13.58 -28.18
C SER A 14 19.21 -12.80 -27.69
N VAL A 15 19.06 -11.56 -28.16
CA VAL A 15 17.89 -10.72 -27.95
C VAL A 15 16.85 -11.09 -29.01
N THR A 16 15.69 -11.60 -28.59
CA THR A 16 14.50 -11.71 -29.45
C THR A 16 13.52 -10.62 -29.02
N ALA A 17 13.37 -9.60 -29.86
CA ALA A 17 12.40 -8.54 -29.68
C ALA A 17 11.00 -9.03 -30.11
N PHE A 18 10.04 -9.01 -29.19
CA PHE A 18 8.61 -9.15 -29.49
C PHE A 18 7.95 -7.79 -29.32
N THR A 19 7.49 -7.21 -30.42
CA THR A 19 6.64 -6.02 -30.45
C THR A 19 5.18 -6.43 -30.29
N HIS A 20 4.52 -6.01 -29.21
CA HIS A 20 3.07 -6.10 -29.06
C HIS A 20 2.45 -4.70 -29.15
N GLN A 21 1.51 -4.54 -30.09
CA GLN A 21 0.65 -3.37 -30.24
C GLN A 21 -0.29 -3.25 -29.04
N PHE A 22 -0.24 -2.11 -28.35
CA PHE A 22 -1.24 -1.71 -27.35
C PHE A 22 -2.43 -1.06 -28.06
N SER A 23 -3.61 -1.64 -27.89
CA SER A 23 -4.90 -0.96 -28.13
C SER A 23 -5.44 -0.51 -26.77
N SER A 24 -5.68 0.79 -26.62
CA SER A 24 -6.19 1.38 -25.40
C SER A 24 -7.69 1.11 -25.25
N LEU A 25 -8.07 0.47 -24.15
CA LEU A 25 -9.46 0.43 -23.67
C LEU A 25 -9.47 0.99 -22.26
N ALA A 26 -10.21 2.09 -22.08
CA ALA A 26 -10.42 2.73 -20.79
C ALA A 26 -11.34 1.85 -19.91
N PRO A 27 -11.01 1.58 -18.64
CA PRO A 27 -11.92 0.87 -17.76
C PRO A 27 -12.82 1.84 -16.99
N THR A 28 -14.12 1.49 -16.95
CA THR A 28 -15.15 2.12 -16.16
C THR A 28 -15.35 1.40 -14.82
N THR A 29 -15.60 2.20 -13.78
CA THR A 29 -16.28 1.91 -12.49
C THR A 29 -15.67 0.93 -11.45
N SER A 30 -15.19 1.55 -10.36
CA SER A 30 -15.57 1.34 -8.94
C SER A 30 -15.76 -0.09 -8.42
N SER A 31 -14.73 -0.60 -7.74
CA SER A 31 -14.86 -1.65 -6.72
C SER A 31 -14.50 -1.10 -5.34
N ARG A 32 -15.52 -0.84 -4.50
CA ARG A 32 -15.39 -0.58 -3.06
C ARG A 32 -15.12 -1.88 -2.31
N ALA A 33 -13.96 -2.00 -1.66
CA ALA A 33 -13.72 -2.75 -0.43
C ALA A 33 -12.28 -2.51 0.08
N SER A 34 -12.12 -1.53 0.96
CA SER A 34 -11.12 -1.39 2.04
C SER A 34 -11.07 0.09 2.41
N LEU A 35 -11.84 0.46 3.43
CA LEU A 35 -11.87 1.81 4.00
C LEU A 35 -10.71 1.90 5.01
N SER A 36 -9.68 2.65 4.66
CA SER A 36 -8.67 3.15 5.61
C SER A 36 -8.28 4.57 5.21
N LEU A 37 -8.16 5.45 6.21
CA LEU A 37 -8.09 6.90 6.05
C LEU A 37 -6.89 7.35 5.19
N TYR A 38 -7.20 8.14 4.16
CA TYR A 38 -6.30 9.15 3.62
C TYR A 38 -6.24 10.31 4.64
N ALA A 39 -5.07 10.60 5.21
CA ALA A 39 -4.90 11.72 6.13
C ALA A 39 -3.70 12.62 5.75
N LYS A 40 -3.85 13.36 4.64
CA LYS A 40 -3.57 14.80 4.58
C LYS A 40 -4.88 15.45 4.12
N LYS A 41 -5.42 16.36 4.93
CA LYS A 41 -6.79 16.90 4.92
C LYS A 41 -7.15 17.55 3.56
N LYS A 42 -7.64 16.77 2.58
CA LYS A 42 -8.32 17.35 1.39
C LYS A 42 -9.71 17.83 1.81
N LYS A 43 -9.94 19.14 1.67
CA LYS A 43 -11.19 19.86 2.00
C LYS A 43 -12.43 19.10 1.49
N LYS A 44 -13.23 18.56 2.41
CA LYS A 44 -14.43 17.75 2.12
C LYS A 44 -15.53 18.67 1.56
N LYS A 45 -15.92 18.48 0.30
CA LYS A 45 -17.14 19.11 -0.28
C LYS A 45 -18.36 18.37 0.26
N ASN A 46 -19.16 19.03 1.10
CA ASN A 46 -20.49 18.54 1.48
C ASN A 46 -21.44 18.68 0.29
N SER A 47 -21.93 17.57 -0.25
CA SER A 47 -23.13 17.54 -1.09
C SER A 47 -24.33 17.12 -0.25
N SER A 48 -25.21 18.07 0.03
CA SER A 48 -26.50 17.80 0.67
C SER A 48 -27.44 17.15 -0.36
N LYS A 49 -27.81 15.89 -0.13
CA LYS A 49 -28.94 15.24 -0.81
C LYS A 49 -30.22 15.64 -0.07
N ALA A 50 -31.13 16.32 -0.78
CA ALA A 50 -32.47 16.58 -0.30
C ALA A 50 -33.23 15.24 -0.13
N ARG A 51 -33.73 15.01 1.09
CA ARG A 51 -34.75 14.00 1.39
C ARG A 51 -36.10 14.57 0.99
N THR A 52 -36.83 13.90 0.10
CA THR A 52 -38.28 14.06 0.00
C THR A 52 -38.94 12.87 0.71
N SER A 53 -39.90 13.22 1.55
CA SER A 53 -40.71 12.33 2.39
C SER A 53 -42.06 12.05 1.73
N SER A 54 -42.40 10.77 1.59
CA SER A 54 -43.77 10.22 1.65
C SER A 54 -43.58 8.72 1.91
N GLY A 55 -44.20 8.06 2.89
CA GLY A 55 -45.54 8.22 3.44
C GLY A 55 -46.47 7.24 2.73
N GLY A 56 -46.67 6.04 3.28
CA GLY A 56 -47.66 5.09 2.75
C GLY A 56 -47.49 3.64 3.22
N ALA A 57 -48.46 3.17 3.99
CA ALA A 57 -48.58 1.84 4.58
C ALA A 57 -48.99 0.73 3.58
N GLY A 58 -48.89 -0.53 4.01
CA GLY A 58 -49.89 -1.56 3.64
C GLY A 58 -49.37 -2.89 3.08
N PHE A 59 -49.51 -3.94 3.90
CA PHE A 59 -49.94 -5.32 3.61
C PHE A 59 -49.72 -5.96 2.21
N GLY A 60 -49.26 -7.22 2.24
CA GLY A 60 -50.05 -8.32 1.68
C GLY A 60 -49.50 -9.09 0.47
N SER A 61 -49.25 -10.38 0.71
CA SER A 61 -49.56 -11.55 -0.15
C SER A 61 -48.94 -11.73 -1.54
N ASN A 62 -48.29 -12.89 -1.69
CA ASN A 62 -48.41 -13.89 -2.77
C ASN A 62 -48.98 -13.44 -4.12
N ASN A 63 -48.20 -13.63 -5.20
CA ASN A 63 -48.56 -14.64 -6.20
C ASN A 63 -47.45 -14.94 -7.20
N SER A 64 -47.28 -16.24 -7.40
CA SER A 64 -46.75 -16.91 -8.59
C SER A 64 -47.51 -16.56 -9.86
N ILE A 65 -46.84 -16.71 -11.01
CA ILE A 65 -47.31 -17.03 -12.38
C ILE A 65 -46.31 -16.34 -13.34
N SER A 66 -45.96 -16.84 -14.51
CA SER A 66 -45.84 -18.16 -15.11
C SER A 66 -45.12 -17.87 -16.42
N ILE A 67 -44.21 -18.74 -16.82
CA ILE A 67 -43.53 -18.69 -18.11
C ILE A 67 -44.57 -18.88 -19.21
N LYS A 68 -44.57 -17.99 -20.22
CA LYS A 68 -45.09 -18.31 -21.55
C LYS A 68 -44.07 -17.90 -22.59
N ASP A 69 -43.51 -18.92 -23.22
CA ASP A 69 -42.87 -18.84 -24.51
C ASP A 69 -43.87 -18.34 -25.57
N THR A 70 -43.39 -17.52 -26.49
CA THR A 70 -43.92 -17.50 -27.85
C THR A 70 -42.83 -16.99 -28.80
N ALA A 71 -42.39 -17.90 -29.65
CA ALA A 71 -41.55 -17.61 -30.79
C ALA A 71 -42.40 -17.08 -31.95
N THR A 72 -41.95 -16.03 -32.64
CA THR A 72 -42.28 -15.77 -34.05
C THR A 72 -41.13 -15.05 -34.74
N ASN A 73 -40.66 -15.68 -35.84
CA ASN A 73 -39.82 -15.10 -36.88
C ASN A 73 -40.52 -13.94 -37.61
N ARG A 74 -39.78 -12.87 -37.96
CA ARG A 74 -39.74 -12.29 -39.33
C ARG A 74 -38.80 -11.06 -39.45
N GLU A 75 -37.85 -11.22 -40.38
CA GLU A 75 -37.39 -10.32 -41.45
C GLU A 75 -37.40 -8.78 -41.31
N ASN A 76 -36.20 -8.22 -41.60
CA ASN A 76 -35.88 -7.07 -42.46
C ASN A 76 -36.68 -5.77 -42.37
N GLY A 77 -36.03 -4.72 -41.86
CA GLY A 77 -36.46 -3.34 -42.05
C GLY A 77 -35.55 -2.32 -41.37
N LYS A 78 -34.48 -1.89 -42.06
CA LYS A 78 -33.56 -0.85 -41.62
C LYS A 78 -34.24 0.52 -41.81
N VAL A 79 -34.63 1.17 -40.72
CA VAL A 79 -35.15 2.56 -40.73
C VAL A 79 -34.18 3.44 -39.95
N GLU A 80 -33.34 4.19 -40.68
CA GLU A 80 -32.56 5.29 -40.12
C GLU A 80 -33.50 6.48 -39.87
N LYS A 81 -33.78 6.79 -38.60
CA LYS A 81 -34.33 8.09 -38.20
C LYS A 81 -33.18 9.04 -37.92
N ARG A 82 -32.87 9.92 -38.89
CA ARG A 82 -32.06 11.12 -38.66
C ARG A 82 -32.92 12.15 -37.91
N ALA A 83 -32.64 12.35 -36.63
CA ALA A 83 -33.09 13.53 -35.91
C ALA A 83 -32.17 14.71 -36.29
N GLN A 84 -32.72 15.71 -36.98
CA GLN A 84 -32.06 17.01 -37.13
C GLN A 84 -32.25 17.79 -35.84
N ILE A 85 -31.20 17.84 -35.01
CA ILE A 85 -31.12 18.75 -33.87
C ILE A 85 -30.61 20.09 -34.42
N LYS A 86 -31.49 21.09 -34.47
CA LYS A 86 -31.10 22.50 -34.67
C LYS A 86 -30.49 22.98 -33.36
N ILE A 87 -29.17 23.13 -33.33
CA ILE A 87 -28.47 23.82 -32.24
C ILE A 87 -28.52 25.31 -32.59
N GLY A 88 -29.37 26.07 -31.90
CA GLY A 88 -29.29 27.52 -31.87
C GLY A 88 -28.19 27.93 -30.90
N THR A 89 -27.12 28.54 -31.42
CA THR A 89 -26.05 29.14 -30.62
C THR A 89 -26.48 30.55 -30.21
N ASP A 90 -27.17 30.66 -29.08
CA ASP A 90 -27.39 31.93 -28.40
C ASP A 90 -26.32 32.06 -27.30
N GLU A 91 -25.14 32.52 -27.69
CA GLU A 91 -23.94 32.59 -26.83
C GLU A 91 -24.09 33.61 -25.67
N GLY A 92 -25.11 34.48 -25.70
CA GLY A 92 -25.34 35.47 -24.65
C GLY A 92 -26.01 34.96 -23.37
N GLY A 93 -26.73 33.83 -23.40
CA GLY A 93 -27.51 33.35 -22.25
C GLY A 93 -26.70 32.55 -21.22
N LEU A 94 -25.61 31.90 -21.64
CA LEU A 94 -24.78 31.06 -20.77
C LEU A 94 -23.81 31.86 -19.91
N GLU A 95 -23.31 33.00 -20.41
CA GLU A 95 -22.40 33.88 -19.70
C GLU A 95 -23.07 34.51 -18.46
N LEU A 96 -24.31 34.98 -18.62
CA LEU A 96 -25.11 35.59 -17.55
C LEU A 96 -25.49 34.58 -16.46
N ALA A 97 -25.90 33.36 -16.83
CA ALA A 97 -26.19 32.30 -15.87
C ALA A 97 -24.94 31.84 -15.11
N PHE A 98 -23.76 31.90 -15.75
CA PHE A 98 -22.49 31.56 -15.11
C PHE A 98 -22.05 32.64 -14.11
N GLN A 99 -22.18 33.92 -14.46
CA GLN A 99 -21.89 35.04 -13.56
C GLN A 99 -22.84 35.09 -12.36
N GLU A 100 -24.13 34.85 -12.56
CA GLU A 100 -25.11 34.87 -11.47
C GLU A 100 -24.90 33.70 -10.50
N GLU A 101 -24.51 32.52 -11.00
CA GLU A 101 -24.11 31.36 -10.16
C GLU A 101 -22.76 31.61 -9.45
N LEU A 102 -21.84 32.37 -10.05
CA LEU A 102 -20.57 32.75 -9.43
C LEU A 102 -20.79 33.74 -8.27
N GLU A 103 -21.66 34.73 -8.47
CA GLU A 103 -22.04 35.69 -7.42
C GLU A 103 -22.82 35.00 -6.30
N ARG A 104 -23.72 34.06 -6.62
CA ARG A 104 -24.39 33.22 -5.61
C ARG A 104 -23.39 32.40 -4.78
N ARG A 105 -22.33 31.87 -5.41
CA ARG A 105 -21.28 31.11 -4.71
C ARG A 105 -20.37 32.00 -3.85
N ASN A 106 -20.11 33.23 -4.30
CA ASN A 106 -19.33 34.18 -3.53
C ASN A 106 -20.12 34.73 -2.33
N ASN A 107 -21.42 35.01 -2.48
CA ASN A 107 -22.26 35.45 -1.36
C ASN A 107 -22.52 34.32 -0.35
N LYS A 108 -22.52 33.05 -0.77
CA LYS A 108 -22.68 31.90 0.14
C LYS A 108 -21.41 31.60 0.97
N ARG A 109 -20.27 32.25 0.68
CA ARG A 109 -19.01 32.11 1.43
C ARG A 109 -18.84 33.09 2.60
N GLN A 110 -19.76 34.02 2.80
CA GLN A 110 -19.66 35.04 3.87
C GLN A 110 -20.56 34.81 5.09
N VAL A 111 -21.22 33.66 5.20
CA VAL A 111 -21.90 33.27 6.44
C VAL A 111 -20.95 32.38 7.24
N VAL A 112 -20.06 33.01 8.01
CA VAL A 112 -19.31 32.33 9.06
C VAL A 112 -20.32 31.98 10.15
N THR A 113 -20.71 30.72 10.22
CA THR A 113 -21.56 30.22 11.30
C THR A 113 -20.73 30.11 12.58
N GLU A 114 -21.33 30.32 13.75
CA GLU A 114 -20.66 30.19 15.07
C GLU A 114 -19.93 28.84 15.27
N ASP A 115 -20.26 27.81 14.50
CA ASP A 115 -19.55 26.52 14.44
C ASP A 115 -18.10 26.61 13.88
N ASP A 116 -17.75 27.65 13.11
CA ASP A 116 -16.40 27.83 12.54
C ASP A 116 -15.39 28.31 13.59
N MET A 117 -15.84 29.04 14.63
CA MET A 117 -14.97 29.50 15.73
C MET A 117 -14.39 28.32 16.51
N GLY A 118 -15.18 27.26 16.73
CA GLY A 118 -14.71 26.03 17.36
C GLY A 118 -13.74 25.22 16.50
N GLU A 119 -13.74 25.34 15.17
CA GLU A 119 -12.72 24.70 14.33
C GLU A 119 -11.38 25.44 14.40
N VAL A 120 -11.38 26.77 14.54
CA VAL A 120 -10.15 27.55 14.70
C VAL A 120 -9.48 27.27 16.04
N GLU A 121 -10.23 27.32 17.16
CA GLU A 121 -9.68 27.03 18.49
C GLU A 121 -9.12 25.60 18.60
N ARG A 122 -9.85 24.60 18.08
CA ARG A 122 -9.35 23.21 18.03
C ARG A 122 -8.09 23.07 17.16
N ASN A 123 -7.95 23.85 16.09
CA ASN A 123 -6.74 23.83 15.27
C ASN A 123 -5.55 24.48 15.99
N GLU A 124 -5.76 25.53 16.79
CA GLU A 124 -4.69 26.14 17.59
C GLU A 124 -4.26 25.25 18.75
N GLU A 125 -5.21 24.67 19.47
CA GLU A 125 -4.95 23.68 20.52
C GLU A 125 -4.17 22.47 19.95
N TYR A 126 -4.60 21.94 18.80
CA TYR A 126 -3.89 20.89 18.09
C TYR A 126 -2.45 21.27 17.72
N LYS A 127 -2.24 22.50 17.22
CA LYS A 127 -0.88 23.01 16.90
C LYS A 127 0.00 23.14 18.13
N GLN A 128 -0.55 23.61 19.26
CA GLN A 128 0.20 23.73 20.52
C GLN A 128 0.58 22.34 21.06
N LEU A 129 -0.37 21.40 21.08
CA LEU A 129 -0.11 20.01 21.45
C LEU A 129 0.96 19.38 20.55
N MET A 130 0.86 19.56 19.24
CA MET A 130 1.88 19.12 18.30
C MET A 130 3.26 19.70 18.64
N ALA A 131 3.35 21.01 18.87
CA ALA A 131 4.61 21.66 19.23
C ALA A 131 5.21 21.11 20.53
N THR A 132 4.40 20.92 21.58
CA THR A 132 4.86 20.36 22.86
C THR A 132 5.37 18.93 22.70
N TYR A 133 4.62 18.07 21.99
CA TYR A 133 5.05 16.68 21.76
C TYR A 133 6.31 16.60 20.90
N THR A 134 6.43 17.43 19.88
CA THR A 134 7.64 17.53 19.06
C THR A 134 8.85 17.93 19.92
N GLN A 135 8.69 18.93 20.79
CA GLN A 135 9.77 19.37 21.68
C GLN A 135 10.18 18.28 22.69
N ASP A 136 9.22 17.57 23.28
CA ASP A 136 9.49 16.47 24.21
C ASP A 136 10.20 15.30 23.51
N PHE A 137 9.83 15.02 22.27
CA PHE A 137 10.47 14.02 21.43
C PHE A 137 11.91 14.41 21.08
N GLU A 138 12.15 15.66 20.64
CA GLU A 138 13.48 16.19 20.37
C GLU A 138 14.38 16.10 21.61
N HIS A 139 13.86 16.47 22.78
CA HIS A 139 14.59 16.40 24.03
C HIS A 139 14.96 14.96 24.40
N GLN A 140 14.06 13.99 24.20
CA GLN A 140 14.35 12.57 24.42
C GLN A 140 15.42 12.04 23.46
N GLU A 141 15.34 12.37 22.17
CA GLU A 141 16.36 11.94 21.18
C GLU A 141 17.73 12.56 21.46
N LEU A 142 17.80 13.79 21.97
CA LEU A 142 19.06 14.43 22.39
C LEU A 142 19.66 13.78 23.64
N GLN A 143 18.84 13.23 24.53
CA GLN A 143 19.28 12.54 25.74
C GLN A 143 19.58 11.06 25.53
N LYS A 144 19.23 10.52 24.36
CA LYS A 144 19.37 9.11 24.07
C LYS A 144 20.84 8.69 24.08
N ASP A 145 21.16 7.81 25.02
CA ASP A 145 22.50 7.25 25.13
C ASP A 145 22.81 6.46 23.84
N VAL A 146 23.84 6.88 23.12
CA VAL A 146 24.24 6.32 21.81
C VAL A 146 24.88 4.92 21.96
N SER A 147 24.71 4.29 23.13
CA SER A 147 25.28 2.98 23.47
C SER A 147 24.80 1.86 22.54
N HIS A 148 23.63 2.01 21.91
CA HIS A 148 23.08 1.05 20.95
C HIS A 148 22.92 1.70 19.58
N PRO A 149 23.95 1.65 18.72
CA PRO A 149 23.87 2.26 17.41
C PRO A 149 22.84 1.54 16.54
N GLN A 150 21.82 2.29 16.10
CA GLN A 150 20.87 1.84 15.08
C GLN A 150 21.65 1.38 13.84
N ARG A 151 21.41 0.15 13.40
CA ARG A 151 22.12 -0.46 12.28
C ARG A 151 21.13 -0.92 11.22
N LEU A 152 21.36 -0.44 9.99
CA LEU A 152 20.67 -0.95 8.82
C LEU A 152 21.22 -2.34 8.48
N VAL A 153 20.38 -3.36 8.54
CA VAL A 153 20.71 -4.75 8.21
C VAL A 153 20.01 -5.13 6.92
N GLN A 154 20.78 -5.45 5.88
CA GLN A 154 20.21 -6.00 4.65
C GLN A 154 19.85 -7.47 4.87
N VAL A 155 18.56 -7.78 4.84
CA VAL A 155 18.02 -9.15 5.01
C VAL A 155 18.03 -9.91 3.69
N SER A 156 17.84 -9.22 2.57
CA SER A 156 17.81 -9.82 1.24
C SER A 156 18.25 -8.84 0.17
N SER A 157 18.93 -9.34 -0.87
CA SER A 157 19.26 -8.59 -2.08
C SER A 157 18.17 -8.68 -3.15
N ASN A 158 17.33 -9.73 -3.10
CA ASN A 158 16.28 -9.98 -4.07
C ASN A 158 15.13 -10.77 -3.41
N PRO A 159 13.98 -10.13 -3.08
CA PRO A 159 13.72 -8.71 -3.21
C PRO A 159 14.63 -7.94 -2.25
N LEU A 160 14.86 -6.64 -2.51
CA LEU A 160 15.74 -5.84 -1.65
C LEU A 160 14.99 -5.50 -0.36
N ILE A 161 15.44 -6.08 0.76
CA ILE A 161 14.83 -5.96 2.09
C ILE A 161 15.90 -5.54 3.09
N PHE A 162 15.55 -4.60 3.95
CA PHE A 162 16.32 -4.17 5.10
C PHE A 162 15.49 -4.17 6.38
N THR A 163 16.16 -4.25 7.52
CA THR A 163 15.58 -4.00 8.83
C THR A 163 16.45 -3.02 9.63
N ILE A 164 15.83 -2.23 10.49
CA ILE A 164 16.49 -1.43 11.52
C ILE A 164 15.80 -1.78 12.84
N ASP A 165 16.53 -2.45 13.73
CA ASP A 165 16.03 -2.70 15.10
C ASP A 165 16.17 -1.43 15.92
N GLU A 166 15.25 -1.25 16.88
CA GLU A 166 15.23 -0.08 17.77
C GLU A 166 15.22 1.24 17.00
N PHE A 167 14.58 1.26 15.82
CA PHE A 167 14.37 2.45 14.99
C PHE A 167 13.63 3.54 15.78
N ILE A 168 12.64 3.12 16.56
CA ILE A 168 11.99 3.89 17.60
C ILE A 168 12.08 3.12 18.93
N GLU A 169 12.12 3.84 20.06
CA GLU A 169 12.11 3.20 21.38
C GLU A 169 10.79 2.47 21.64
N PRO A 170 10.82 1.24 22.20
CA PRO A 170 9.61 0.50 22.55
C PRO A 170 8.63 1.30 23.41
N GLU A 171 9.12 2.12 24.35
CA GLU A 171 8.32 2.99 25.20
C GLU A 171 7.54 4.03 24.38
N LEU A 172 8.17 4.59 23.33
CA LEU A 172 7.50 5.50 22.42
C LEU A 172 6.44 4.77 21.58
N CYS A 173 6.71 3.52 21.16
CA CYS A 173 5.70 2.72 20.49
C CYS A 173 4.44 2.50 21.37
N ASN A 174 4.60 2.29 22.68
CA ASN A 174 3.48 2.16 23.60
C ASN A 174 2.64 3.44 23.71
N ARG A 175 3.27 4.62 23.68
CA ARG A 175 2.57 5.93 23.69
C ARG A 175 1.75 6.16 22.42
N VAL A 176 2.29 5.77 21.27
CA VAL A 176 1.61 5.87 19.97
C VAL A 176 0.34 5.02 19.96
N GLN A 177 0.46 3.84 20.54
CA GLN A 177 -0.62 2.87 20.66
C GLN A 177 -1.75 3.31 21.60
N SER A 178 -1.45 4.04 22.68
CA SER A 178 -2.45 4.43 23.68
C SER A 178 -3.33 5.59 23.23
N ASN A 179 -2.78 6.48 22.39
CA ASN A 179 -3.43 7.77 22.13
C ASN A 179 -4.18 7.83 20.79
N GLY A 180 -3.99 6.88 19.86
CA GLY A 180 -4.63 6.87 18.53
C GLY A 180 -4.14 8.00 17.60
N ASP A 181 -4.05 9.22 18.13
CA ASP A 181 -3.56 10.45 17.51
C ASP A 181 -2.02 10.58 17.53
N GLY A 182 -1.34 9.80 18.39
CA GLY A 182 0.11 9.91 18.60
C GLY A 182 0.97 9.50 17.39
N CYS A 183 0.39 8.87 16.36
CA CYS A 183 1.12 8.46 15.15
C CYS A 183 1.67 9.65 14.37
N PHE A 184 0.99 10.80 14.40
CA PHE A 184 1.40 12.02 13.71
C PHE A 184 2.46 12.81 14.51
N ASN A 185 2.60 12.52 15.80
CA ASN A 185 3.52 13.22 16.71
C ASN A 185 4.92 12.59 16.76
N LEU A 186 5.16 11.53 15.99
CA LEU A 186 6.42 10.80 16.01
C LEU A 186 7.52 11.38 15.13
N LEU A 187 7.19 12.40 14.31
CA LEU A 187 8.01 12.75 13.15
C LEU A 187 8.41 11.50 12.34
N TYR A 188 7.52 10.49 12.31
CA TYR A 188 7.88 9.18 11.76
C TYR A 188 8.16 9.25 10.26
N PRO A 189 7.31 9.89 9.43
CA PRO A 189 7.63 10.13 8.03
C PRO A 189 8.96 10.86 7.83
N GLU A 190 9.22 11.91 8.62
CA GLU A 190 10.41 12.76 8.55
C GLU A 190 11.67 11.96 8.95
N ARG A 191 11.59 11.20 10.04
CA ARG A 191 12.67 10.35 10.53
C ARG A 191 13.00 9.24 9.53
N VAL A 192 11.97 8.61 8.94
CA VAL A 192 12.17 7.63 7.87
C VAL A 192 12.76 8.30 6.63
N ALA A 193 12.27 9.48 6.23
CA ALA A 193 12.81 10.25 5.11
C ALA A 193 14.30 10.57 5.29
N ASP A 194 14.69 11.08 6.45
CA ASP A 194 16.08 11.42 6.77
C ASP A 194 17.00 10.21 6.80
N LEU A 195 16.60 9.14 7.50
CA LEU A 195 17.46 7.97 7.72
C LEU A 195 17.52 7.03 6.51
N VAL A 196 16.37 6.81 5.86
CA VAL A 196 16.22 5.80 4.81
C VAL A 196 16.30 6.43 3.42
N PHE A 197 15.84 7.67 3.28
CA PHE A 197 15.71 8.34 1.97
C PHE A 197 16.54 9.62 1.85
N ASN A 198 17.57 9.80 2.69
CA ASN A 198 18.49 10.94 2.63
C ASN A 198 17.77 12.31 2.67
N GLY A 199 16.71 12.41 3.48
CA GLY A 199 15.89 13.62 3.65
C GLY A 199 14.93 13.89 2.49
N GLN A 200 14.74 12.93 1.58
CA GLN A 200 13.70 13.02 0.55
C GLN A 200 12.36 12.70 1.20
N GLU A 201 11.65 13.72 1.67
CA GLU A 201 10.22 13.64 2.00
C GLU A 201 9.40 14.06 0.77
N SER A 202 8.25 13.42 0.56
CA SER A 202 7.29 13.89 -0.43
C SER A 202 5.91 14.05 0.19
N GLU A 203 5.18 15.08 -0.22
CA GLU A 203 3.79 15.28 0.21
C GLU A 203 2.86 14.14 -0.21
N ILE A 204 3.26 13.34 -1.21
CA ILE A 204 2.47 12.21 -1.72
C ILE A 204 2.78 10.91 -0.97
N ASP A 205 3.74 10.88 -0.06
CA ASP A 205 4.04 9.69 0.73
C ASP A 205 2.81 9.30 1.58
N GLY A 206 2.44 8.02 1.48
CA GLY A 206 1.22 7.51 2.10
C GLY A 206 1.51 6.95 3.49
N LEU A 207 0.86 7.49 4.53
CA LEU A 207 0.94 6.93 5.89
C LEU A 207 -0.36 6.18 6.23
N LEU A 208 -0.22 4.97 6.77
CA LEU A 208 -1.34 4.11 7.13
C LEU A 208 -1.08 3.39 8.46
N PHE A 209 -1.95 3.62 9.44
CA PHE A 209 -1.96 2.84 10.68
C PHE A 209 -2.83 1.60 10.51
N LEU A 210 -2.34 0.44 10.95
CA LEU A 210 -3.08 -0.82 10.91
C LEU A 210 -2.99 -1.52 12.26
N GLU A 211 -4.14 -1.98 12.75
CA GLU A 211 -4.26 -2.93 13.85
C GLU A 211 -4.88 -4.20 13.28
N ALA A 212 -4.22 -5.34 13.47
CA ALA A 212 -4.74 -6.66 13.14
C ALA A 212 -4.94 -7.45 14.45
N THR A 213 -6.07 -8.14 14.57
CA THR A 213 -6.42 -8.91 15.78
C THR A 213 -6.76 -10.36 15.45
N SER A 214 -6.55 -11.27 16.41
CA SER A 214 -6.94 -12.68 16.24
C SER A 214 -8.46 -12.87 16.00
N GLU A 215 -9.30 -11.99 16.56
CA GLU A 215 -10.76 -12.04 16.45
C GLU A 215 -11.28 -11.76 15.04
N GLU A 216 -10.68 -10.81 14.32
CA GLU A 216 -11.04 -10.50 12.92
C GLU A 216 -10.97 -11.74 12.03
N HIS A 217 -10.12 -12.69 12.39
CA HIS A 217 -9.83 -13.87 11.59
C HIS A 217 -10.72 -15.08 11.92
N LYS A 218 -11.43 -15.09 13.05
CA LYS A 218 -12.34 -16.20 13.42
C LYS A 218 -13.57 -16.30 12.50
N THR A 219 -13.95 -15.20 11.86
CA THR A 219 -15.13 -15.15 10.96
C THR A 219 -14.83 -15.58 9.52
N MET A 220 -13.56 -15.62 9.12
CA MET A 220 -13.18 -15.94 7.76
C MET A 220 -13.00 -17.46 7.58
N LYS A 221 -13.90 -18.09 6.80
CA LYS A 221 -13.83 -19.51 6.39
C LYS A 221 -12.68 -19.84 5.41
N ARG A 222 -11.83 -18.87 5.07
CA ARG A 222 -10.76 -19.01 4.06
C ARG A 222 -9.42 -19.30 4.75
N SER A 223 -8.43 -19.74 3.97
CA SER A 223 -7.13 -20.28 4.39
C SER A 223 -6.69 -19.85 5.80
N PRO A 224 -6.47 -20.79 6.73
CA PRO A 224 -6.38 -20.53 8.16
C PRO A 224 -5.23 -19.59 8.53
N ASP A 225 -4.18 -19.47 7.71
CA ASP A 225 -2.96 -18.80 8.16
C ASP A 225 -2.77 -17.39 7.59
N TYR A 226 -3.53 -17.02 6.55
CA TYR A 226 -3.39 -15.73 5.85
C TYR A 226 -4.77 -15.18 5.48
N PRO A 227 -5.34 -14.29 6.28
CA PRO A 227 -6.75 -13.86 6.17
C PRO A 227 -7.01 -12.96 4.95
N ASP A 228 -6.01 -12.18 4.55
CA ASP A 228 -6.11 -11.32 3.36
C ASP A 228 -5.48 -11.96 2.13
N GLY A 229 -4.72 -13.05 2.27
CA GLY A 229 -3.91 -13.60 1.18
C GLY A 229 -2.69 -12.73 0.91
N LEU A 230 -2.06 -12.95 -0.24
CA LEU A 230 -0.84 -12.23 -0.64
C LEU A 230 -1.17 -11.00 -1.50
N HIS A 231 -0.33 -9.98 -1.38
CA HIS A 231 -0.41 -8.75 -2.17
C HIS A 231 0.96 -8.13 -2.46
N VAL A 232 0.97 -7.15 -3.36
CA VAL A 232 2.09 -6.23 -3.59
C VAL A 232 1.62 -4.79 -3.34
N ASP A 233 2.49 -3.93 -2.81
CA ASP A 233 2.10 -2.58 -2.36
C ASP A 233 2.03 -1.53 -3.46
N THR A 234 2.23 -1.95 -4.70
CA THR A 234 1.84 -1.22 -5.92
C THR A 234 0.32 -1.31 -6.19
N ASN A 235 -0.46 -1.68 -5.17
CA ASN A 235 -1.92 -1.81 -5.22
C ASN A 235 -2.62 -0.49 -5.59
N ASN A 236 -3.88 -0.60 -6.02
CA ASN A 236 -4.71 0.52 -6.50
C ASN A 236 -4.08 1.34 -7.64
N GLN A 237 -3.20 0.72 -8.43
CA GLN A 237 -2.51 1.36 -9.55
C GLN A 237 -1.64 2.56 -9.13
N CYS A 238 -1.19 2.60 -7.87
CA CYS A 238 -0.24 3.61 -7.42
C CYS A 238 1.15 3.21 -7.91
N TRP A 239 1.42 3.48 -9.19
CA TRP A 239 2.61 3.02 -9.87
C TRP A 239 3.88 3.71 -9.36
N GLU A 240 3.80 4.90 -8.77
CA GLU A 240 4.96 5.56 -8.19
C GLU A 240 5.46 4.91 -6.89
N ARG A 241 4.67 4.04 -6.25
CA ARG A 241 5.12 3.30 -5.06
C ARG A 241 6.23 2.34 -5.42
N HIS A 242 7.34 2.47 -4.71
CA HIS A 242 8.52 1.65 -4.94
C HIS A 242 9.16 1.16 -3.65
N VAL A 243 8.91 1.79 -2.49
CA VAL A 243 9.33 1.28 -1.18
C VAL A 243 8.16 1.26 -0.21
N THR A 244 8.08 0.19 0.57
CA THR A 244 7.22 0.11 1.75
C THR A 244 8.11 0.06 2.99
N CYS A 245 7.78 0.90 3.97
CA CYS A 245 8.35 0.86 5.30
C CYS A 245 7.26 0.47 6.30
N ILE A 246 7.48 -0.60 7.07
CA ILE A 246 6.58 -1.09 8.11
C ILE A 246 7.29 -0.91 9.46
N LEU A 247 6.77 -0.02 10.30
CA LEU A 247 7.17 0.10 11.70
C LEU A 247 6.27 -0.77 12.56
N TYR A 248 6.87 -1.72 13.28
CA TYR A 248 6.15 -2.53 14.26
C TYR A 248 6.05 -1.77 15.57
N LEU A 249 4.84 -1.61 16.08
CA LEU A 249 4.58 -0.86 17.31
C LEU A 249 4.58 -1.75 18.56
N ASN A 250 4.42 -3.06 18.41
CA ASN A 250 4.46 -4.00 19.51
C ASN A 250 5.21 -5.27 19.13
N ASP A 251 5.68 -5.99 20.15
CA ASP A 251 6.17 -7.35 20.00
C ASP A 251 4.99 -8.29 19.73
N VAL A 252 5.19 -9.23 18.82
CA VAL A 252 4.32 -10.40 18.68
C VAL A 252 5.23 -11.61 18.84
N PRO A 253 5.00 -12.50 19.82
CA PRO A 253 5.79 -13.70 19.97
C PRO A 253 5.71 -14.59 18.74
N GLU A 254 6.79 -15.32 18.42
CA GLU A 254 6.88 -16.13 17.20
C GLU A 254 5.77 -17.20 17.12
N HIS A 255 5.45 -17.82 18.25
CA HIS A 255 4.42 -18.85 18.33
C HIS A 255 2.98 -18.31 18.14
N CYS A 256 2.76 -17.01 18.34
CA CYS A 256 1.49 -16.35 18.02
C CYS A 256 1.34 -15.99 16.54
N GLY A 257 2.35 -16.23 15.69
CA GLY A 257 2.33 -15.83 14.28
C GLY A 257 2.56 -14.32 14.09
N GLY A 258 1.74 -13.66 13.28
CA GLY A 258 1.81 -12.21 13.03
C GLY A 258 3.01 -11.70 12.22
N ALA A 259 3.94 -12.56 11.78
CA ALA A 259 5.08 -12.13 10.97
C ALA A 259 4.66 -11.52 9.62
N THR A 260 5.49 -10.62 9.09
CA THR A 260 5.40 -10.25 7.68
C THR A 260 6.19 -11.27 6.86
N VAL A 261 5.53 -11.94 5.92
CA VAL A 261 6.10 -13.04 5.14
C VAL A 261 6.21 -12.72 3.66
N PHE A 262 7.33 -13.10 3.06
CA PHE A 262 7.61 -13.05 1.62
C PHE A 262 7.85 -14.48 1.13
N PRO A 263 6.79 -15.24 0.77
CA PRO A 263 6.88 -16.70 0.57
C PRO A 263 7.79 -17.14 -0.58
N ILE A 264 8.07 -16.24 -1.53
CA ILE A 264 8.89 -16.51 -2.72
C ILE A 264 10.09 -15.60 -2.83
N ALA A 265 10.51 -14.97 -1.73
CA ALA A 265 11.65 -14.05 -1.72
C ALA A 265 12.91 -14.68 -2.34
N ARG A 266 13.25 -15.91 -1.94
CA ARG A 266 14.43 -16.64 -2.41
C ARG A 266 14.12 -17.66 -3.51
N ALA A 267 12.95 -17.55 -4.15
CA ALA A 267 12.55 -18.48 -5.20
C ALA A 267 13.51 -18.43 -6.41
N LEU A 268 13.90 -19.61 -6.89
CA LEU A 268 14.73 -19.78 -8.07
C LEU A 268 14.03 -19.24 -9.33
N PRO A 269 14.77 -18.81 -10.38
CA PRO A 269 14.16 -18.25 -11.58
C PRO A 269 13.11 -19.12 -12.28
N ASN A 270 13.24 -20.45 -12.16
CA ASN A 270 12.33 -21.46 -12.72
C ASN A 270 11.27 -21.95 -11.72
N ASP A 271 11.17 -21.38 -10.52
CA ASP A 271 10.15 -21.75 -9.53
C ASP A 271 8.74 -21.49 -10.09
N PRO A 272 7.83 -22.49 -10.11
CA PRO A 272 6.47 -22.32 -10.59
C PRO A 272 5.70 -21.18 -9.91
N ALA A 273 5.91 -20.95 -8.61
CA ALA A 273 5.24 -19.89 -7.86
C ALA A 273 5.75 -18.50 -8.25
N LEU A 274 7.06 -18.36 -8.53
CA LEU A 274 7.61 -17.11 -9.06
C LEU A 274 7.06 -16.79 -10.47
N GLN A 275 6.91 -17.82 -11.31
CA GLN A 275 6.30 -17.66 -12.63
C GLN A 275 4.82 -17.26 -12.55
N ALA A 276 4.08 -17.83 -11.59
CA ALA A 276 2.70 -17.40 -11.30
C ALA A 276 2.64 -15.95 -10.82
N ALA A 277 3.51 -15.55 -9.89
CA ALA A 277 3.60 -14.16 -9.43
C ALA A 277 3.83 -13.17 -10.58
N ARG A 278 4.72 -13.50 -11.54
CA ARG A 278 4.95 -12.70 -12.75
C ARG A 278 3.68 -12.59 -13.60
N ARG A 279 2.99 -13.70 -13.86
CA ARG A 279 1.74 -13.70 -14.66
C ARG A 279 0.64 -12.87 -14.00
N LEU A 280 0.52 -12.93 -12.67
CA LEU A 280 -0.44 -12.11 -11.92
C LEU A 280 -0.13 -10.61 -12.09
N LEU A 281 1.15 -10.20 -12.00
CA LEU A 281 1.55 -8.80 -12.20
C LEU A 281 1.31 -8.31 -13.63
N VAL A 282 1.59 -9.12 -14.64
CA VAL A 282 1.27 -8.82 -16.05
C VAL A 282 -0.23 -8.52 -16.22
N GLN A 283 -1.08 -9.27 -15.51
CA GLN A 283 -2.52 -9.10 -15.50
C GLN A 283 -3.02 -8.00 -14.54
N LYS A 284 -2.10 -7.21 -13.97
CA LYS A 284 -2.39 -6.13 -13.02
C LYS A 284 -3.14 -6.60 -11.76
N ALA A 285 -3.01 -7.89 -11.42
CA ALA A 285 -3.47 -8.40 -10.14
C ALA A 285 -2.44 -8.04 -9.05
N SER A 286 -2.83 -7.15 -8.14
CA SER A 286 -2.01 -6.73 -6.99
C SER A 286 -2.34 -7.48 -5.70
N HIS A 287 -3.35 -8.34 -5.74
CA HIS A 287 -3.84 -9.07 -4.58
C HIS A 287 -4.44 -10.41 -5.02
N THR A 288 -4.00 -11.50 -4.40
CA THR A 288 -4.41 -12.89 -4.71
C THR A 288 -5.89 -13.15 -4.46
N ARG A 289 -6.54 -12.33 -3.63
CA ARG A 289 -7.98 -12.42 -3.35
C ARG A 289 -8.83 -11.34 -4.02
N SER A 290 -8.24 -10.55 -4.92
CA SER A 290 -8.99 -9.54 -5.66
C SER A 290 -10.03 -10.15 -6.60
N LYS A 291 -11.04 -9.37 -7.00
CA LYS A 291 -12.03 -9.78 -8.01
C LYS A 291 -11.37 -10.20 -9.33
N ILE A 292 -10.35 -9.46 -9.77
CA ILE A 292 -9.56 -9.76 -10.98
C ILE A 292 -9.02 -11.21 -10.96
N VAL A 293 -8.65 -11.71 -9.78
CA VAL A 293 -8.18 -13.09 -9.63
C VAL A 293 -9.33 -14.10 -9.62
N GLN A 294 -10.46 -13.75 -9.02
CA GLN A 294 -11.64 -14.61 -8.92
C GLN A 294 -12.39 -14.75 -10.25
N ASP A 295 -12.33 -13.72 -11.11
CA ASP A 295 -13.08 -13.68 -12.37
C ASP A 295 -12.46 -14.58 -13.47
N THR A 296 -11.22 -15.05 -13.29
CA THR A 296 -10.57 -15.95 -14.27
C THR A 296 -9.98 -17.21 -13.62
N ASN A 297 -10.29 -18.36 -14.22
CA ASN A 297 -9.79 -19.66 -13.74
C ASN A 297 -8.25 -19.73 -13.72
N THR A 298 -7.58 -19.09 -14.69
CA THR A 298 -6.11 -19.06 -14.76
C THR A 298 -5.50 -18.31 -13.59
N ASN A 299 -6.04 -17.13 -13.23
CA ASN A 299 -5.52 -16.35 -12.12
C ASN A 299 -5.75 -17.03 -10.79
N THR A 300 -6.89 -17.69 -10.64
CA THR A 300 -7.16 -18.47 -9.43
C THR A 300 -6.10 -19.56 -9.24
N LYS A 301 -5.69 -20.28 -10.30
CA LYS A 301 -4.60 -21.28 -10.21
C LYS A 301 -3.26 -20.65 -9.85
N ASP A 302 -2.92 -19.53 -10.46
CA ASP A 302 -1.66 -18.82 -10.19
C ASP A 302 -1.61 -18.28 -8.74
N ALA A 303 -2.73 -17.73 -8.25
CA ALA A 303 -2.86 -17.27 -6.88
C ALA A 303 -2.77 -18.42 -5.88
N LEU A 304 -3.43 -19.55 -6.15
CA LEU A 304 -3.34 -20.75 -5.31
C LEU A 304 -1.92 -21.32 -5.27
N LEU A 305 -1.20 -21.33 -6.40
CA LEU A 305 0.18 -21.78 -6.45
C LEU A 305 1.11 -20.91 -5.60
N LEU A 306 0.85 -19.60 -5.59
CA LEU A 306 1.59 -18.65 -4.79
C LEU A 306 1.24 -18.76 -3.29
N GLU A 307 -0.05 -18.86 -2.94
CA GLU A 307 -0.52 -19.05 -1.56
C GLU A 307 -0.07 -20.41 -0.98
N ALA A 308 0.10 -21.45 -1.81
CA ALA A 308 0.61 -22.75 -1.36
C ALA A 308 2.08 -22.73 -0.92
N ARG A 309 2.84 -21.67 -1.25
CA ARG A 309 4.20 -21.47 -0.75
C ARG A 309 4.25 -20.98 0.68
N ILE A 310 3.14 -20.50 1.21
CA ILE A 310 3.10 -20.04 2.58
C ILE A 310 2.89 -21.26 3.51
N GLY A 311 3.69 -21.36 4.58
CA GLY A 311 3.61 -22.46 5.57
C GLY A 311 4.35 -23.74 5.20
N THR A 312 4.71 -23.97 3.93
CA THR A 312 5.39 -25.22 3.50
C THR A 312 6.90 -25.25 3.76
N ASN A 313 7.52 -24.09 4.03
CA ASN A 313 8.99 -23.96 4.04
C ASN A 313 9.63 -23.53 5.37
N PHE A 314 8.87 -23.19 6.40
CA PHE A 314 9.46 -22.58 7.61
C PHE A 314 10.18 -23.55 8.56
N THR A 315 9.98 -24.87 8.44
CA THR A 315 10.32 -25.78 9.56
C THR A 315 11.11 -27.04 9.20
N ARG A 316 11.45 -27.31 7.93
CA ARG A 316 12.10 -28.59 7.60
C ARG A 316 13.48 -28.53 6.96
N TYR A 317 13.81 -27.53 6.14
CA TYR A 317 15.12 -27.47 5.49
C TYR A 317 15.54 -26.02 5.20
N PRO A 318 16.49 -25.45 5.96
CA PRO A 318 16.94 -24.07 5.75
C PRO A 318 17.54 -23.86 4.35
N ASP A 319 18.11 -24.91 3.76
CA ASP A 319 18.71 -24.87 2.41
C ASP A 319 17.66 -24.83 1.29
N THR A 320 16.39 -25.10 1.59
CA THR A 320 15.27 -24.98 0.64
C THR A 320 14.31 -23.86 1.00
N ASP A 321 14.66 -23.02 1.98
CA ASP A 321 13.79 -21.95 2.42
C ASP A 321 13.71 -20.86 1.35
N THR A 322 12.61 -20.87 0.59
CA THR A 322 12.31 -19.84 -0.40
C THR A 322 11.72 -18.58 0.23
N ALA A 323 11.36 -18.63 1.51
CA ALA A 323 10.62 -17.57 2.17
C ALA A 323 11.55 -16.66 2.98
N ILE A 324 11.07 -15.44 3.23
CA ILE A 324 11.61 -14.58 4.27
C ILE A 324 10.47 -14.25 5.22
N ARG A 325 10.75 -14.35 6.52
CA ARG A 325 9.79 -14.11 7.60
C ARG A 325 10.38 -13.10 8.57
N ILE A 326 9.66 -12.00 8.79
CA ILE A 326 10.07 -10.91 9.68
C ILE A 326 9.09 -10.86 10.85
N GLN A 327 9.55 -11.29 12.03
CA GLN A 327 8.76 -11.23 13.25
C GLN A 327 8.61 -9.77 13.72
N PRO A 328 7.40 -9.33 14.12
CA PRO A 328 7.20 -8.02 14.71
C PRO A 328 7.97 -7.89 16.02
N LYS A 329 8.77 -6.84 16.12
CA LYS A 329 9.44 -6.41 17.34
C LYS A 329 9.17 -4.92 17.53
N ALA A 330 8.71 -4.49 18.70
CA ALA A 330 8.41 -3.10 18.97
C ALA A 330 9.61 -2.21 18.60
N GLY A 331 9.35 -1.16 17.82
CA GLY A 331 10.39 -0.24 17.36
C GLY A 331 11.21 -0.72 16.17
N ARG A 332 11.00 -1.94 15.66
CA ARG A 332 11.68 -2.42 14.43
C ARG A 332 11.03 -1.79 13.20
N LEU A 333 11.88 -1.27 12.31
CA LEU A 333 11.50 -0.85 10.96
C LEU A 333 11.88 -1.94 9.95
N LEU A 334 10.92 -2.38 9.15
CA LEU A 334 11.13 -3.20 7.96
C LEU A 334 11.02 -2.30 6.73
N VAL A 335 12.01 -2.34 5.84
CA VAL A 335 12.03 -1.58 4.57
C VAL A 335 12.18 -2.56 3.42
N PHE A 336 11.30 -2.51 2.42
CA PHE A 336 11.47 -3.33 1.22
C PHE A 336 11.04 -2.62 -0.05
N PHE A 337 11.74 -2.92 -1.14
CA PHE A 337 11.47 -2.34 -2.45
C PHE A 337 10.47 -3.21 -3.21
N SER A 338 9.34 -2.62 -3.60
CA SER A 338 8.31 -3.24 -4.45
C SER A 338 8.71 -3.32 -5.93
N ARG A 339 9.80 -2.65 -6.31
CA ARG A 339 10.29 -2.53 -7.70
C ARG A 339 11.78 -2.85 -7.79
N TYR A 340 12.17 -3.37 -8.95
CA TYR A 340 13.56 -3.48 -9.36
C TYR A 340 14.14 -2.09 -9.67
N ALA A 341 15.47 -2.03 -9.83
CA ALA A 341 16.15 -0.78 -10.12
C ALA A 341 15.86 -0.21 -11.52
N ASN A 342 15.38 -1.05 -12.45
CA ASN A 342 14.88 -0.63 -13.76
C ASN A 342 13.42 -0.12 -13.70
N GLY A 343 12.84 0.04 -12.50
CA GLY A 343 11.46 0.50 -12.33
C GLY A 343 10.40 -0.58 -12.49
N GLU A 344 10.69 -1.78 -12.99
CA GLU A 344 9.71 -2.86 -13.10
C GLU A 344 9.24 -3.36 -11.72
N GLN A 345 8.01 -3.87 -11.64
CA GLN A 345 7.49 -4.50 -10.41
C GLN A 345 8.29 -5.79 -10.10
N ASP A 346 8.70 -5.96 -8.84
CA ASP A 346 9.43 -7.15 -8.43
C ASP A 346 8.44 -8.25 -7.97
N PRO A 347 8.27 -9.35 -8.71
CA PRO A 347 7.39 -10.46 -8.36
C PRO A 347 7.79 -11.20 -7.07
N ARG A 348 8.93 -10.92 -6.45
CA ARG A 348 9.30 -11.55 -5.17
C ARG A 348 8.79 -10.78 -3.96
N THR A 349 8.20 -9.62 -4.19
CA THR A 349 7.67 -8.72 -3.15
C THR A 349 6.24 -9.03 -2.74
N TRP A 350 5.63 -10.06 -3.35
CA TRP A 350 4.37 -10.60 -2.85
C TRP A 350 4.54 -11.00 -1.39
N HIS A 351 3.72 -10.41 -0.53
CA HIS A 351 3.83 -10.59 0.92
C HIS A 351 2.46 -10.58 1.59
N SER A 352 2.44 -10.95 2.86
CA SER A 352 1.25 -10.89 3.72
C SER A 352 1.65 -10.81 5.19
N GLY A 353 0.68 -10.48 6.04
CA GLY A 353 0.78 -10.72 7.48
C GLY A 353 0.27 -12.11 7.81
N GLU A 354 1.06 -12.89 8.55
CA GLU A 354 0.58 -14.12 9.18
C GLU A 354 -0.60 -13.82 10.09
N ARG A 355 -1.53 -14.79 10.18
CA ARG A 355 -2.56 -14.80 11.19
C ARG A 355 -1.92 -14.72 12.57
N ILE A 356 -2.57 -13.96 13.45
CA ILE A 356 -2.27 -13.95 14.88
C ILE A 356 -3.10 -15.05 15.54
N HIS A 357 -2.44 -15.95 16.26
CA HIS A 357 -3.04 -17.03 17.01
C HIS A 357 -3.17 -16.60 18.48
N ASP A 358 -4.30 -16.96 19.11
CA ASP A 358 -4.43 -16.88 20.56
C ASP A 358 -3.56 -18.01 21.17
N ASP A 359 -2.58 -17.67 22.00
CA ASP A 359 -1.71 -18.68 22.65
C ASP A 359 -2.48 -19.62 23.59
N ASP A 360 -3.65 -19.19 24.06
CA ASP A 360 -4.28 -19.76 25.24
C ASP A 360 -5.53 -20.59 24.91
N LYS A 361 -5.31 -21.84 24.51
CA LYS A 361 -6.31 -22.90 24.76
C LYS A 361 -5.86 -24.03 25.67
N ASN A 362 -4.55 -24.18 25.89
CA ASN A 362 -4.04 -25.29 26.71
C ASN A 362 -3.47 -24.86 28.06
N ASN A 363 -3.37 -23.56 28.36
CA ASN A 363 -2.80 -23.07 29.61
C ASN A 363 -3.88 -22.43 30.50
N ASN A 364 -4.61 -23.25 31.25
CA ASN A 364 -5.68 -22.80 32.16
C ASN A 364 -5.20 -21.91 33.34
N ASN A 365 -3.91 -21.55 33.39
CA ASN A 365 -3.29 -20.91 34.56
C ASN A 365 -2.49 -19.62 34.26
N SER A 366 -2.45 -19.10 33.04
CA SER A 366 -1.77 -17.83 32.76
C SER A 366 -2.73 -16.65 32.91
N ASN A 367 -2.51 -15.82 33.93
CA ASN A 367 -3.00 -14.43 33.98
C ASN A 367 -2.24 -13.51 32.99
N ASP A 368 -1.39 -14.08 32.15
CA ASP A 368 -0.59 -13.32 31.20
C ASP A 368 -1.44 -13.09 29.95
N SER A 369 -1.78 -11.84 29.69
CA SER A 369 -2.55 -11.41 28.52
C SER A 369 -1.69 -11.62 27.28
N SER A 370 -1.68 -12.84 26.74
CA SER A 370 -1.00 -13.16 25.48
C SER A 370 -1.39 -12.16 24.39
N THR A 371 -0.39 -11.68 23.64
CA THR A 371 -0.57 -10.58 22.68
C THR A 371 -1.42 -11.03 21.50
N THR A 372 -2.72 -10.73 21.53
CA THR A 372 -3.69 -11.09 20.47
C THR A 372 -3.72 -10.11 19.30
N LYS A 373 -2.77 -9.17 19.26
CA LYS A 373 -2.81 -8.00 18.36
C LYS A 373 -1.46 -7.68 17.75
N LYS A 374 -1.47 -7.23 16.50
CA LYS A 374 -0.33 -6.65 15.79
C LYS A 374 -0.68 -5.24 15.40
N ARG A 375 0.17 -4.29 15.76
CA ARG A 375 0.01 -2.87 15.45
C ARG A 375 1.19 -2.40 14.65
N ILE A 376 0.92 -1.81 13.50
CA ILE A 376 1.95 -1.32 12.57
C ILE A 376 1.60 0.04 12.01
N ILE A 377 2.65 0.77 11.62
CA ILE A 377 2.55 1.96 10.78
C ILE A 377 3.24 1.65 9.45
N ASN A 378 2.50 1.76 8.36
CA ASN A 378 3.01 1.64 7.01
C ASN A 378 3.26 3.04 6.43
N LEU A 379 4.46 3.27 5.94
CA LEU A 379 4.80 4.40 5.08
C LEU A 379 5.08 3.86 3.67
N PHE A 380 4.36 4.37 2.68
CA PHE A 380 4.56 4.06 1.27
C PHE A 380 5.33 5.20 0.62
N LYS A 381 6.60 4.95 0.28
CA LYS A 381 7.43 5.91 -0.44
C LYS A 381 7.08 5.89 -1.91
N GLN A 382 6.79 7.07 -2.43
CA GLN A 382 6.53 7.28 -3.85
C GLN A 382 7.69 8.04 -4.49
N VAL A 383 7.87 7.82 -5.79
CA VAL A 383 8.84 8.60 -6.54
C VAL A 383 8.25 10.00 -6.75
N ASP A 384 8.98 11.02 -6.30
CA ASP A 384 8.56 12.42 -6.41
C ASP A 384 9.40 13.14 -7.46
N TYR A 385 8.76 13.61 -8.52
CA TYR A 385 9.41 14.41 -9.56
C TYR A 385 9.08 15.90 -9.45
N GLY A 386 8.41 16.33 -8.38
CA GLY A 386 7.84 17.65 -8.21
C GLY A 386 6.84 17.97 -9.32
N ASP A 387 6.97 19.14 -9.91
CA ASP A 387 6.11 19.59 -11.01
C ASP A 387 6.47 19.01 -12.38
N LYS A 388 7.47 18.11 -12.46
CA LYS A 388 7.80 17.46 -13.73
C LYS A 388 6.69 16.48 -14.05
N GLU A 389 5.88 16.84 -15.04
CA GLU A 389 4.91 15.90 -15.60
C GLU A 389 5.64 14.61 -16.04
N PRO A 390 4.97 13.45 -15.92
CA PRO A 390 5.46 12.23 -16.55
C PRO A 390 5.81 12.57 -18.00
N PRO A 391 6.97 12.12 -18.50
CA PRO A 391 7.54 12.55 -19.77
C PRO A 391 6.50 12.40 -20.87
N SER A 392 5.92 13.53 -21.28
CA SER A 392 4.96 13.59 -22.38
C SER A 392 5.65 13.27 -23.71
N GLN A 393 6.99 13.37 -23.77
CA GLN A 393 7.82 13.02 -24.92
C GLN A 393 9.21 12.52 -24.47
N GLY A 394 9.62 11.31 -24.90
CA GLY A 394 11.02 10.86 -24.88
C GLY A 394 11.38 9.72 -23.92
N VAL A 395 10.49 9.29 -23.03
CA VAL A 395 10.69 8.07 -22.22
C VAL A 395 9.73 6.99 -22.70
N ASN A 396 10.25 5.79 -22.94
CA ASN A 396 9.51 4.73 -23.63
C ASN A 396 8.47 4.05 -22.73
N THR A 397 8.67 4.06 -21.41
CA THR A 397 7.79 3.39 -20.43
C THR A 397 7.72 4.13 -19.08
N VAL A 398 6.71 3.82 -18.26
CA VAL A 398 6.62 4.34 -16.88
C VAL A 398 7.78 3.82 -16.04
N GLU A 399 8.21 2.59 -16.29
CA GLU A 399 9.33 1.95 -15.61
C GLU A 399 10.64 2.71 -15.84
N ASP A 400 10.95 3.07 -17.09
CA ASP A 400 12.12 3.88 -17.44
C ASP A 400 12.10 5.25 -16.76
N PHE A 401 10.90 5.84 -16.60
CA PHE A 401 10.74 7.11 -15.91
C PHE A 401 11.11 6.96 -14.42
N LEU A 402 10.62 5.92 -13.75
CA LEU A 402 10.85 5.65 -12.32
C LEU A 402 12.28 5.20 -11.99
N ALA A 403 12.94 4.51 -12.93
CA ALA A 403 14.19 3.80 -12.70
C ALA A 403 15.33 4.64 -12.05
N PRO A 404 15.63 5.87 -12.48
CA PRO A 404 16.78 6.61 -11.95
C PRO A 404 16.70 6.87 -10.45
N GLN A 405 15.55 7.33 -9.95
CA GLN A 405 15.35 7.61 -8.52
C GLN A 405 15.36 6.31 -7.70
N ILE A 406 14.70 5.26 -8.20
CA ILE A 406 14.68 3.96 -7.52
C ILE A 406 16.12 3.41 -7.42
N GLN A 407 16.89 3.46 -8.51
CA GLN A 407 18.27 3.00 -8.54
C GLN A 407 19.17 3.79 -7.57
N GLU A 408 19.02 5.11 -7.52
CA GLU A 408 19.74 5.98 -6.58
C GLU A 408 19.47 5.58 -5.12
N GLN A 409 18.21 5.47 -4.73
CA GLN A 409 17.83 5.11 -3.37
C GLN A 409 18.27 3.69 -2.99
N ARG A 410 18.17 2.72 -3.91
CA ARG A 410 18.68 1.36 -3.70
C ARG A 410 20.18 1.38 -3.44
N ASN A 411 20.94 2.09 -4.26
CA ASN A 411 22.39 2.22 -4.11
C ASN A 411 22.76 2.87 -2.78
N TRP A 412 22.04 3.93 -2.39
CA TRP A 412 22.23 4.62 -1.12
C TRP A 412 22.06 3.69 0.08
N LEU A 413 20.93 2.97 0.16
CA LEU A 413 20.65 2.07 1.28
C LEU A 413 21.61 0.87 1.32
N GLN A 414 21.98 0.33 0.17
CA GLN A 414 22.97 -0.74 0.09
C GLN A 414 24.34 -0.26 0.57
N ALA A 415 24.78 0.92 0.13
CA ALA A 415 26.03 1.53 0.60
C ALA A 415 25.97 1.77 2.11
N LEU A 416 24.88 2.31 2.63
CA LEU A 416 24.67 2.56 4.06
C LEU A 416 24.77 1.26 4.87
N ALA A 417 24.11 0.18 4.44
CA ALA A 417 24.16 -1.13 5.08
C ALA A 417 25.58 -1.74 5.12
N LEU A 418 26.42 -1.43 4.11
CA LEU A 418 27.82 -1.89 4.05
C LEU A 418 28.75 -1.14 4.99
N THR A 419 28.47 0.13 5.32
CA THR A 419 29.36 0.93 6.17
C THR A 419 29.55 0.37 7.59
N LYS A 420 28.67 -0.55 8.03
CA LYS A 420 28.57 -1.08 9.42
C LYS A 420 28.56 0.00 10.52
N SER A 421 28.49 1.26 10.12
CA SER A 421 28.55 2.40 11.02
C SER A 421 27.16 2.63 11.60
N PRO A 422 27.08 3.12 12.84
CA PRO A 422 25.83 3.65 13.38
C PRO A 422 25.19 4.60 12.38
N ILE A 423 23.89 4.45 12.11
CA ILE A 423 23.18 5.46 11.33
C ILE A 423 23.13 6.73 12.18
N LYS A 424 23.78 7.80 11.72
CA LYS A 424 23.75 9.09 12.42
C LYS A 424 22.57 9.89 11.89
N TYR A 425 21.62 10.17 12.76
CA TYR A 425 20.55 11.13 12.44
C TYR A 425 21.17 12.51 12.25
N ARG A 426 20.99 13.10 11.06
CA ARG A 426 21.39 14.49 10.80
C ARG A 426 20.18 15.38 11.08
N TYR A 427 20.03 15.80 12.34
CA TYR A 427 19.07 16.85 12.64
C TYR A 427 19.50 18.12 11.88
N LYS A 428 18.72 18.54 10.88
CA LYS A 428 18.89 19.87 10.29
C LYS A 428 18.33 20.86 11.30
N LYS A 429 19.21 21.51 12.05
CA LYS A 429 18.82 22.64 12.88
C LYS A 429 18.49 23.79 11.91
N GLU A 430 17.21 24.12 11.78
CA GLU A 430 16.74 25.27 10.98
C GLU A 430 17.24 26.59 11.56
#